data_AF-A0A8T4NUI4-F1
#
_entry.id   AF-A0A8T4NUI4-F1
#
_cell.length_a   1.000
_cell.length_b   1.000
_cell.length_c   1.000
_cell.angle_alpha   90.00
_cell.angle_beta   90.00
_cell.angle_gamma   90.00
#
_symmetry.space_group_name_H-M   'P 1'
#
loop_
_entity.id
_entity.type
_entity.pdbx_description
1 polymer ?
#
loop_
_entity_poly.entity_id
_entity_poly.type
_entity_poly.pdbx_seq_one_letter_code
_entity_poly.pdbx_strand_id
1 'polypeptide(L)' 'METQLTFSGSSVGANKKHIQLTPKYRYHMMQKEKINIFCKISIEEACKRHKIEIIILKVLPNHVHLIVNLTLC' A
#
# COMPACT_ATOMS: atom_id res chain seq x y z
N MET A 1 14.09 -3.78 -13.52
CA MET A 1 12.87 -4.25 -12.83
C MET A 1 11.87 -4.64 -13.89
N GLU A 2 11.63 -5.94 -14.08
CA GLU A 2 10.68 -6.42 -15.08
C GLU A 2 9.26 -5.99 -14.73
N THR A 3 8.54 -5.45 -15.69
CA THR A 3 7.17 -4.97 -15.51
C THR A 3 6.23 -6.14 -15.78
N GLN A 4 5.78 -6.84 -14.74
CA GLN A 4 4.71 -7.83 -14.89
C GLN A 4 3.41 -7.12 -15.31
N LEU A 5 2.92 -7.47 -16.49
CA LEU A 5 1.65 -6.98 -17.04
C LEU A 5 0.51 -7.83 -16.50
N THR A 6 -0.54 -7.18 -15.98
CA THR A 6 -1.78 -7.84 -15.59
C THR A 6 -2.74 -7.87 -16.77
N PHE A 7 -3.33 -9.03 -17.00
CA PHE A 7 -4.31 -9.27 -18.07
C PHE A 7 -5.69 -9.42 -17.43
N SER A 8 -6.65 -8.59 -17.84
CA SER A 8 -8.04 -8.68 -17.40
C SER A 8 -8.96 -8.60 -18.62
N GLY A 9 -9.69 -9.67 -18.95
CA GLY A 9 -10.61 -9.72 -20.09
C GLY A 9 -10.05 -9.09 -21.39
N SER A 10 -10.47 -7.85 -21.68
CA SER A 10 -10.10 -7.05 -22.84
C SER A 10 -9.03 -5.96 -22.58
N SER A 11 -8.39 -5.96 -21.42
CA SER A 11 -7.42 -4.95 -20.96
C SER A 11 -6.09 -5.59 -20.58
N VAL A 12 -5.01 -4.97 -21.01
CA VAL A 12 -3.63 -5.34 -20.64
C VAL A 12 -2.95 -4.10 -20.12
N GLY A 13 -2.43 -4.17 -18.91
CA GLY A 13 -1.73 -3.03 -18.32
C GLY A 13 -1.00 -3.37 -17.05
N ALA A 14 -0.13 -2.46 -16.62
CA ALA A 14 0.48 -2.50 -15.30
C ALA A 14 0.01 -1.28 -14.51
N ASN A 15 -0.83 -1.49 -13.50
CA ASN A 15 -1.38 -0.40 -12.68
C ASN A 15 -0.69 -0.35 -11.32
N LYS A 16 0.63 -0.05 -11.35
CA LYS A 16 1.39 0.18 -10.14
C LYS A 16 1.20 1.61 -9.67
N LYS A 17 0.80 1.78 -8.42
CA LYS A 17 0.62 3.08 -7.78
C LYS A 17 1.52 3.20 -6.58
N HIS A 18 2.29 4.28 -6.55
CA HIS A 18 3.02 4.70 -5.36
C HIS A 18 2.14 5.67 -4.57
N ILE A 19 1.82 5.29 -3.34
CA ILE A 19 0.96 6.03 -2.42
C ILE A 19 1.79 6.36 -1.19
N GLN A 20 1.71 7.62 -0.77
CA GLN A 20 2.32 8.09 0.47
C GLN A 20 1.24 8.62 1.39
N LEU A 21 1.15 8.07 2.60
CA LEU A 21 0.22 8.52 3.63
C LEU A 21 0.99 9.25 4.72
N THR A 22 0.64 10.50 4.98
CA THR A 22 1.21 11.30 6.06
C THR A 22 0.18 11.49 7.17
N PRO A 23 0.57 11.37 8.46
CA PRO A 23 -0.30 11.70 9.57
C PRO A 23 -0.57 13.20 9.58
N LYS A 24 -1.72 13.59 10.14
CA LYS A 24 -2.09 15.00 10.30
C LYS A 24 -0.97 15.75 11.04
N TYR A 25 -0.56 16.90 10.50
CA TYR A 25 0.57 17.71 10.98
C TYR A 25 1.95 17.03 10.99
N ARG A 26 2.10 15.87 10.33
CA ARG A 26 3.36 15.12 10.22
C ARG A 26 3.97 14.75 11.59
N TYR A 27 3.14 14.52 12.60
CA TYR A 27 3.60 14.04 13.90
C TYR A 27 4.22 12.65 13.80
N HIS A 28 5.18 12.35 14.67
CA HIS A 28 5.87 11.06 14.77
C HIS A 28 5.03 9.98 15.50
N MET A 29 3.73 9.92 15.21
CA MET A 29 2.77 9.06 15.92
C MET A 29 3.05 7.57 15.73
N MET A 30 3.59 7.19 14.57
CA MET A 30 3.90 5.80 14.22
C MET A 30 5.24 5.31 14.80
N GLN A 31 5.89 6.11 15.65
CA GLN A 31 7.06 5.69 16.43
C GLN A 31 6.68 4.70 17.55
N LYS A 32 5.45 4.80 18.08
CA LYS A 32 4.96 3.85 19.07
C LYS A 32 4.69 2.51 18.41
N GLU A 33 5.31 1.46 18.93
CA GLU A 33 5.25 0.11 18.36
C GLU A 33 3.81 -0.39 18.15
N LYS A 34 2.93 -0.19 19.13
CA LYS A 34 1.50 -0.55 19.00
C LYS A 34 0.83 0.15 17.82
N ILE A 35 1.06 1.46 17.64
CA ILE A 35 0.45 2.24 16.55
C ILE A 35 1.01 1.77 15.20
N ASN A 36 2.31 1.50 15.13
CA ASN A 36 2.96 0.99 13.92
C ASN A 36 2.34 -0.34 13.49
N ILE A 37 2.21 -1.29 14.42
CA ILE A 37 1.60 -2.60 14.19
C ILE A 37 0.14 -2.45 13.74
N PHE A 38 -0.66 -1.64 14.44
CA PHE A 38 -2.06 -1.42 14.05
C PHE A 38 -2.21 -0.79 12.67
N CYS A 39 -1.38 0.20 12.32
CA CYS A 39 -1.39 0.79 10.98
C CYS A 39 -1.04 -0.24 9.91
N LYS A 40 0.00 -1.06 10.14
CA LYS A 40 0.42 -2.11 9.20
C LYS A 40 -0.71 -3.12 8.96
N ILE A 41 -1.28 -3.68 10.04
CA ILE A 41 -2.37 -4.66 9.95
C ILE A 41 -3.61 -4.04 9.27
N SER A 42 -3.97 -2.80 9.60
CA SER A 42 -5.13 -2.14 9.01
C SER A 42 -5.01 -1.97 7.49
N ILE A 43 -3.79 -1.65 7.00
CA ILE A 43 -3.52 -1.53 5.57
C ILE A 43 -3.54 -2.91 4.90
N GLU A 44 -2.91 -3.91 5.52
CA GLU A 44 -2.90 -5.29 5.01
C GLU A 44 -4.33 -5.86 4.88
N GLU A 45 -5.17 -5.68 5.90
CA GLU A 45 -6.56 -6.14 5.89
C GLU A 45 -7.41 -5.38 4.85
N ALA A 46 -7.20 -4.07 4.70
CA ALA A 46 -7.87 -3.30 3.65
C ALA A 46 -7.48 -3.80 2.25
N CYS A 47 -6.19 -4.03 2.00
CA CYS A 47 -5.71 -4.55 0.73
C CYS A 47 -6.25 -5.96 0.44
N LYS A 48 -6.27 -6.87 1.43
CA LYS A 48 -6.89 -8.19 1.29
C LYS A 48 -8.36 -8.09 0.92
N ARG A 49 -9.14 -7.27 1.62
CA ARG A 49 -10.57 -7.08 1.38
C ARG A 49 -10.87 -6.60 -0.05
N HIS A 50 -10.03 -5.73 -0.59
CA HIS A 50 -10.19 -5.18 -1.93
C HIS A 50 -9.41 -5.93 -3.01
N LYS A 51 -8.79 -7.07 -2.69
CA LYS A 51 -7.94 -7.86 -3.61
C LYS A 51 -6.83 -7.02 -4.26
N ILE A 52 -6.28 -6.07 -3.52
CA ILE A 52 -5.17 -5.22 -3.95
C ILE A 52 -3.87 -5.92 -3.56
N GLU A 53 -2.97 -6.10 -4.51
CA GLU A 53 -1.66 -6.71 -4.27
C GLU A 53 -0.69 -5.64 -3.73
N ILE A 54 -0.14 -5.90 -2.53
CA ILE A 54 0.90 -5.05 -1.93
C ILE A 54 2.26 -5.54 -2.42
N ILE A 55 3.00 -4.67 -3.10
CA ILE A 55 4.39 -4.95 -3.49
C ILE A 55 5.33 -4.52 -2.35
N ILE A 56 5.13 -3.31 -1.82
CA ILE A 56 5.94 -2.75 -0.73
C ILE A 56 5.02 -2.00 0.23
N LEU A 57 5.13 -2.31 1.52
CA LEU A 57 4.52 -1.54 2.61
C LEU A 57 5.59 -1.22 3.66
N LYS A 58 5.86 0.07 3.87
CA LYS A 58 6.81 0.53 4.88
C LYS A 58 6.18 1.62 5.73
N VAL A 59 5.95 1.32 7.01
CA VAL A 59 5.44 2.25 8.00
C VAL A 59 6.63 2.93 8.68
N LEU A 60 6.87 4.20 8.35
CA LEU A 60 7.88 5.04 9.00
C LEU A 60 7.20 5.89 10.10
N PRO A 61 7.98 6.44 11.05
CA PRO A 61 7.43 7.22 12.16
C PRO A 61 6.55 8.40 11.73
N ASN A 62 6.85 9.00 10.59
CA ASN A 62 6.27 10.24 10.07
C ASN A 62 5.43 10.06 8.80
N HIS A 63 5.50 8.92 8.10
CA HIS A 63 4.69 8.63 6.91
C HIS A 63 4.72 7.14 6.58
N VAL A 64 3.78 6.69 5.76
CA VAL A 64 3.73 5.32 5.24
C VAL A 64 3.97 5.37 3.74
N HIS A 65 4.90 4.55 3.28
CA HIS A 65 5.09 4.27 1.86
C HIS A 65 4.37 2.98 1.50
N LEU A 66 3.57 3.06 0.44
CA LEU A 66 2.82 1.94 -0.09
C LEU A 66 3.01 1.90 -1.60
N ILE A 67 3.46 0.75 -2.12
CA ILE A 67 3.42 0.44 -3.54
C ILE A 67 2.45 -0.70 -3.72
N VAL A 68 1.37 -0.42 -4.44
CA VAL A 68 0.32 -1.40 -4.73
C VAL A 68 0.20 -1.61 -6.22
N ASN A 69 -0.15 -2.84 -6.59
CA ASN A 69 -0.59 -3.20 -7.91
C ASN A 69 -2.11 -3.34 -7.88
N LEU A 70 -2.79 -2.52 -8.67
CA LEU A 70 -4.23 -2.64 -8.87
C LEU A 70 -4.49 -3.52 -10.07
N THR A 71 -4.89 -4.76 -9.83
CA THR A 71 -5.50 -5.57 -10.89
C THR A 71 -6.91 -5.05 -11.10
N LEU A 72 -7.09 -4.15 -12.07
CA LEU A 72 -8.43 -3.80 -12.55
C LEU A 72 -9.05 -5.03 -13.19
N CYS A 73 -10.34 -5.25 -12.94
CA CYS A 73 -11.15 -6.28 -13.58
C CYS A 73 -11.20 -6.13 -15.10
#